data_AF-A0A9X7PJB5-F1
#
_entry.id   AF-A0A9X7PJB5-F1
#
_cell.length_a   1.000
_cell.length_b   1.000
_cell.length_c   1.000
_cell.angle_alpha   90.00
_cell.angle_beta   90.00
_cell.angle_gamma   90.00
#
_symmetry.space_group_name_H-M   'P 1'
#
loop_
_entity.id
_entity.type
_entity.pdbx_description
1 polymer ?
#
loop_
_entity_poly.entity_id
_entity_poly.type
_entity_poly.pdbx_seq_one_letter_code
_entity_poly.pdbx_strand_id
1 'polypeptide(L)'
;MSQVWSRTPVTPEGLLGTAAQHPGRSDGLYLQRRNALASLARGHRVGAPSPAVEYTEAEHATWRTVHGALDGAHRAHACREVLDAVEAAPIPADHVPQHAEVSERLKPLTGFEFTLAGGFVENRRFLGAMEDGYFHAVQFVRHPSVPLYTPEPDVIHDVFGHGIHLASPRFAELYRMFGRTATRLETPEALDLISRVYWFTLEFGVMTDSGPGEGPGAGPPKAYGAALLSSYGELARLDRCEVRELDVHAVVATPYRASGYQPVLFGARCLNHLTDLLAGFLADFDDDTGGRLGLRPAPGDRS
;
A
#
# COMPACT_ATOMS: atom_id res chain seq x y z
N MET A 1 25.29 -14.70 0.60
CA MET A 1 23.86 -14.28 0.54
C MET A 1 23.45 -13.94 1.96
N SER A 2 23.04 -12.70 2.26
CA SER A 2 22.74 -12.30 3.64
C SER A 2 21.62 -13.15 4.25
N GLN A 3 21.61 -13.34 5.57
CA GLN A 3 20.58 -14.07 6.34
C GLN A 3 19.14 -13.53 6.12
N VAL A 4 19.02 -12.37 5.48
CA VAL A 4 17.77 -11.68 5.15
C VAL A 4 17.03 -12.37 4.00
N TRP A 5 17.75 -12.89 3.00
CA TRP A 5 17.14 -13.53 1.82
C TRP A 5 16.59 -14.93 2.09
N SER A 6 17.09 -15.63 3.11
CA SER A 6 16.59 -16.96 3.49
C SER A 6 15.20 -16.96 4.13
N ARG A 7 14.61 -15.77 4.39
CA ARG A 7 13.32 -15.61 5.07
C ARG A 7 12.20 -15.12 4.17
N THR A 8 12.43 -15.06 2.86
CA THR A 8 11.44 -14.64 1.87
C THR A 8 11.07 -15.85 1.02
N PRO A 9 9.82 -16.34 1.02
CA PRO A 9 9.37 -17.47 0.20
C PRO A 9 9.16 -17.07 -1.27
N VAL A 10 9.99 -16.13 -1.77
CA VAL A 10 9.93 -15.56 -3.10
C VAL A 10 11.25 -15.88 -3.79
N THR A 11 11.19 -16.47 -4.98
CA THR A 11 12.39 -16.78 -5.77
C THR A 11 13.16 -15.50 -6.10
N PRO A 12 14.43 -15.60 -6.52
CA PRO A 12 15.17 -14.42 -7.00
C PRO A 12 14.44 -13.62 -8.08
N GLU A 13 13.56 -14.27 -8.85
CA GLU A 13 12.74 -13.70 -9.93
C GLU A 13 11.41 -13.09 -9.44
N GLY A 14 11.17 -13.02 -8.13
CA GLY A 14 9.97 -12.37 -7.59
C GLY A 14 8.71 -13.25 -7.61
N LEU A 15 8.83 -14.50 -8.04
CA LEU A 15 7.73 -15.46 -7.95
C LEU A 15 7.61 -15.91 -6.51
N LEU A 16 6.42 -15.84 -5.93
CA LEU A 16 6.12 -16.71 -4.79
C LEU A 16 6.56 -18.13 -5.18
N GLY A 17 7.11 -18.89 -4.23
CA GLY A 17 7.11 -20.35 -4.35
C GLY A 17 5.67 -20.86 -4.51
N THR A 18 5.33 -22.06 -4.04
CA THR A 18 3.89 -22.33 -3.96
C THR A 18 3.31 -21.36 -2.92
N ALA A 19 2.48 -20.40 -3.33
CA ALA A 19 1.84 -19.45 -2.40
C ALA A 19 1.08 -20.20 -1.29
N ALA A 20 0.65 -21.43 -1.58
CA ALA A 20 0.10 -22.43 -0.67
C ALA A 20 1.05 -22.87 0.47
N GLN A 21 2.37 -22.71 0.33
CA GLN A 21 3.37 -23.00 1.36
C GLN A 21 3.66 -21.81 2.29
N HIS A 22 3.08 -20.62 2.05
CA HIS A 22 3.24 -19.53 3.00
C HIS A 22 2.63 -19.95 4.34
N PRO A 23 3.36 -19.86 5.47
CA PRO A 23 2.89 -20.38 6.75
C PRO A 23 1.62 -19.66 7.24
N GLY A 24 1.42 -18.40 6.83
CA GLY A 24 0.17 -17.68 7.06
C GLY A 24 -1.08 -18.27 6.36
N ARG A 25 -0.94 -19.28 5.48
CA ARG A 25 -2.06 -20.00 4.85
C ARG A 25 -2.29 -21.41 5.43
N SER A 26 -1.39 -21.93 6.27
CA SER A 26 -1.42 -23.32 6.75
C SER A 26 -1.25 -23.50 8.25
N ASP A 27 -0.65 -22.54 8.96
CA ASP A 27 -0.55 -22.56 10.42
C ASP A 27 -1.92 -22.25 11.04
N GLY A 28 -2.52 -23.27 11.66
CA GLY A 28 -3.85 -23.18 12.26
C GLY A 28 -3.94 -22.20 13.43
N LEU A 29 -2.88 -22.03 14.23
CA LEU A 29 -2.88 -21.08 15.35
C LEU A 29 -2.80 -19.64 14.84
N TYR A 30 -1.96 -19.40 13.84
CA TYR A 30 -1.90 -18.11 13.16
C TYR A 30 -3.26 -17.77 12.53
N LEU A 31 -3.85 -18.69 11.77
CA LEU A 31 -5.14 -18.47 11.12
C LEU A 31 -6.25 -18.20 12.13
N GLN A 32 -6.26 -18.89 13.27
CA GLN A 32 -7.20 -18.62 14.35
C GLN A 32 -7.05 -17.18 14.89
N ARG A 33 -5.82 -16.75 15.16
CA ARG A 33 -5.52 -15.38 15.64
C ARG A 33 -5.89 -14.32 14.61
N ARG A 34 -5.44 -14.48 13.35
CA ARG A 34 -5.76 -13.58 12.22
C ARG A 34 -7.27 -13.45 12.03
N ASN A 35 -7.98 -14.57 12.02
CA ASN A 35 -9.44 -14.58 11.85
C ASN A 35 -10.18 -13.97 13.04
N ALA A 36 -9.70 -14.17 14.27
CA ALA A 36 -10.28 -13.55 15.46
C ALA A 36 -10.20 -12.01 15.37
N LEU A 37 -9.05 -11.46 15.00
CA LEU A 37 -8.87 -10.01 14.81
C LEU A 37 -9.70 -9.48 13.63
N ALA A 38 -9.65 -10.15 12.48
CA ALA A 38 -10.45 -9.80 11.31
C ALA A 38 -11.96 -9.78 11.62
N SER A 39 -12.42 -10.68 12.49
CA SER A 39 -13.82 -10.81 12.86
C SER A 39 -14.39 -9.60 13.62
N LEU A 40 -13.54 -8.79 14.24
CA LEU A 40 -13.91 -7.56 14.95
C LEU A 40 -14.45 -6.48 13.99
N ALA A 41 -14.10 -6.56 12.70
CA ALA A 41 -14.57 -5.63 11.68
C ALA A 41 -16.02 -5.88 11.24
N ARG A 42 -16.64 -7.00 11.64
CA ARG A 42 -18.02 -7.31 11.24
C ARG A 42 -18.98 -6.27 11.79
N GLY A 43 -19.66 -5.57 10.89
CA GLY A 43 -20.59 -4.49 11.26
C GLY A 43 -19.89 -3.20 11.71
N HIS A 44 -18.57 -3.09 11.57
CA HIS A 44 -17.84 -1.88 11.92
C HIS A 44 -18.26 -0.71 11.01
N ARG A 45 -18.70 0.39 11.64
CA ARG A 45 -19.07 1.64 10.94
C ARG A 45 -17.82 2.49 10.71
N VAL A 46 -17.74 3.16 9.57
CA VAL A 46 -16.64 4.11 9.30
C VAL A 46 -16.58 5.16 10.40
N GLY A 47 -15.38 5.47 10.86
CA GLY A 47 -15.13 6.45 11.92
C GLY A 47 -15.49 5.99 13.33
N ALA A 48 -16.04 4.79 13.51
CA ALA A 48 -16.13 4.21 14.85
C ALA A 48 -14.71 3.86 15.36
N PRO A 49 -14.45 4.02 16.67
CA PRO A 49 -13.17 3.61 17.25
C PRO A 49 -12.92 2.11 17.01
N SER A 50 -11.72 1.78 16.52
CA SER A 50 -11.29 0.39 16.42
C SER A 50 -11.10 -0.19 17.83
N PRO A 51 -11.51 -1.44 18.11
CA PRO A 51 -11.21 -2.10 19.38
C PRO A 51 -9.70 -2.16 19.62
N ALA A 52 -9.30 -2.05 20.88
CA ALA A 52 -7.91 -2.26 21.28
C ALA A 52 -7.54 -3.74 21.09
N VAL A 53 -6.31 -3.97 20.61
CA VAL A 53 -5.76 -5.32 20.44
C VAL A 53 -4.65 -5.55 21.45
N GLU A 54 -4.79 -6.58 22.28
CA GLU A 54 -3.69 -7.09 23.09
C GLU A 54 -2.75 -7.89 22.17
N TYR A 55 -1.73 -7.22 21.63
CA TYR A 55 -0.69 -7.86 20.84
C TYR A 55 0.20 -8.72 21.72
N THR A 56 0.55 -9.90 21.21
CA THR A 56 1.47 -10.82 21.87
C THR A 56 2.91 -10.34 21.70
N GLU A 57 3.81 -10.80 22.57
CA GLU A 57 5.24 -10.51 22.44
C GLU A 57 5.82 -11.00 21.10
N ALA A 58 5.29 -12.08 20.53
CA ALA A 58 5.69 -12.57 19.20
C ALA A 58 5.26 -11.61 18.08
N GLU A 59 4.09 -11.00 18.18
CA GLU A 59 3.61 -9.96 17.25
C GLU A 59 4.47 -8.69 17.37
N HIS A 60 4.81 -8.26 18.59
CA HIS A 60 5.75 -7.15 18.81
C HIS A 60 7.18 -7.44 18.34
N ALA A 61 7.67 -8.68 18.51
CA ALA A 61 8.98 -9.07 18.00
C ALA A 61 9.04 -9.09 16.46
N THR A 62 7.94 -9.51 15.82
CA THR A 62 7.77 -9.44 14.36
C THR A 62 7.84 -7.98 13.90
N TRP A 63 7.10 -7.10 14.57
CA TRP A 63 7.12 -5.66 14.31
C TRP A 63 8.53 -5.07 14.41
N ARG A 64 9.24 -5.28 15.52
CA ARG A 64 10.62 -4.78 15.71
C ARG A 64 11.57 -5.26 14.63
N THR A 65 11.40 -6.52 14.20
CA THR A 65 12.21 -7.10 13.11
C THR A 65 11.97 -6.37 11.80
N VAL A 66 10.70 -6.10 11.46
CA VAL A 66 10.35 -5.42 10.20
C VAL A 66 10.72 -3.94 10.25
N HIS A 67 10.45 -3.26 11.37
CA HIS A 67 10.81 -1.86 11.57
C HIS A 67 12.31 -1.63 11.34
N GLY A 68 13.17 -2.41 12.00
CA GLY A 68 14.62 -2.28 11.83
C GLY A 68 15.10 -2.58 10.40
N ALA A 69 14.40 -3.44 9.66
CA ALA A 69 14.72 -3.71 8.25
C ALA A 69 14.26 -2.57 7.32
N LEU A 70 13.04 -2.06 7.52
CA LEU A 70 12.45 -1.00 6.70
C LEU A 70 13.12 0.35 6.91
N ASP A 71 13.56 0.69 8.13
CA ASP A 71 14.23 1.95 8.44
C ASP A 71 15.47 2.18 7.54
N GLY A 72 16.31 1.16 7.37
CA GLY A 72 17.45 1.20 6.45
C GLY A 72 17.02 1.22 4.98
N ALA A 73 16.01 0.43 4.62
CA ALA A 73 15.52 0.32 3.25
C ALA A 73 14.87 1.63 2.75
N HIS A 74 14.09 2.31 3.59
CA HIS A 74 13.46 3.58 3.27
C HIS A 74 14.50 4.66 2.96
N ARG A 75 15.52 4.82 3.81
CA ARG A 75 16.61 5.78 3.54
C ARG A 75 17.31 5.55 2.21
N ALA A 76 17.47 4.29 1.81
CA ALA A 76 18.14 3.92 0.56
C ALA A 76 17.24 4.07 -0.67
N HIS A 77 15.96 3.71 -0.55
CA HIS A 77 15.09 3.42 -1.69
C HIS A 77 13.82 4.26 -1.78
N ALA A 78 13.38 4.95 -0.73
CA ALA A 78 12.16 5.76 -0.77
C ALA A 78 12.41 7.16 -1.37
N CYS A 79 11.36 7.78 -1.91
CA CYS A 79 11.43 9.15 -2.39
C CYS A 79 11.51 10.15 -1.23
N ARG A 80 11.92 11.38 -1.52
CA ARG A 80 12.12 12.41 -0.48
C ARG A 80 10.84 12.69 0.31
N GLU A 81 9.70 12.75 -0.37
CA GLU A 81 8.41 13.04 0.26
C GLU A 81 7.95 11.96 1.24
N VAL A 82 8.35 10.71 1.01
CA VAL A 82 8.13 9.62 1.97
C VAL A 82 9.00 9.81 3.21
N LEU A 83 10.28 10.14 3.02
CA LEU A 83 11.19 10.37 4.14
C LEU A 83 10.73 11.53 5.02
N ASP A 84 10.30 12.64 4.41
CA ASP A 84 9.73 13.78 5.12
C ASP A 84 8.46 13.41 5.91
N ALA A 85 7.62 12.52 5.36
CA ALA A 85 6.41 12.05 6.03
C ALA A 85 6.72 11.14 7.24
N VAL A 86 7.74 10.29 7.15
CA VAL A 86 8.24 9.49 8.28
C VAL A 86 8.75 10.38 9.41
N GLU A 87 9.47 11.45 9.07
CA GLU A 87 9.95 12.43 10.07
C GLU A 87 8.78 13.17 10.73
N ALA A 88 7.72 13.51 9.97
CA ALA A 88 6.55 14.21 10.49
C ALA A 88 5.67 13.36 11.41
N ALA A 89 5.53 12.07 11.14
CA ALA A 89 4.77 11.13 11.96
C ALA A 89 5.58 9.84 12.26
N PRO A 90 6.50 9.90 13.25
CA PRO A 90 7.36 8.76 13.56
C PRO A 90 6.57 7.51 13.96
N ILE A 91 6.91 6.39 13.33
CA ILE A 91 6.34 5.07 13.59
C ILE A 91 7.06 4.44 14.80
N PRO A 92 6.34 3.99 15.86
CA PRO A 92 6.96 3.39 17.03
C PRO A 92 7.83 2.19 16.67
N ALA A 93 9.04 2.15 17.23
CA ALA A 93 10.00 1.09 16.94
C ALA A 93 9.81 -0.16 17.78
N ASP A 94 9.23 -0.04 18.98
CA ASP A 94 9.27 -1.04 20.04
C ASP A 94 8.01 -1.92 20.14
N HIS A 95 6.86 -1.42 19.65
CA HIS A 95 5.56 -2.08 19.72
C HIS A 95 4.72 -1.87 18.46
N VAL A 96 3.73 -2.75 18.26
CA VAL A 96 2.72 -2.60 17.20
C VAL A 96 1.74 -1.51 17.67
N PRO A 97 1.60 -0.39 16.95
CA PRO A 97 0.73 0.70 17.37
C PRO A 97 -0.75 0.31 17.22
N GLN A 98 -1.59 0.79 18.13
CA GLN A 98 -3.03 0.75 17.93
C GLN A 98 -3.45 1.72 16.83
N HIS A 99 -4.59 1.48 16.19
CA HIS A 99 -5.17 2.43 15.23
C HIS A 99 -5.38 3.81 15.85
N ALA A 100 -5.77 3.89 17.13
CA ALA A 100 -5.93 5.16 17.83
C ALA A 100 -4.61 5.96 17.89
N GLU A 101 -3.49 5.29 18.21
CA GLU A 101 -2.16 5.93 18.26
C GLU A 101 -1.69 6.42 16.90
N VAL A 102 -2.01 5.68 15.83
CA VAL A 102 -1.73 6.12 14.45
C VAL A 102 -2.58 7.34 14.12
N SER A 103 -3.89 7.24 14.31
CA SER A 103 -4.86 8.32 14.03
C SER A 103 -4.55 9.61 14.82
N GLU A 104 -4.12 9.51 16.07
CA GLU A 104 -3.72 10.67 16.90
C GLU A 104 -2.55 11.46 16.27
N ARG A 105 -1.65 10.78 15.55
CA ARG A 105 -0.56 11.43 14.81
C ARG A 105 -1.01 11.97 13.46
N LEU A 106 -1.88 11.25 12.74
CA LEU A 106 -2.33 11.62 11.39
C LEU A 106 -3.32 12.79 11.39
N LYS A 107 -4.27 12.80 12.32
CA LYS A 107 -5.36 13.79 12.39
C LYS A 107 -4.89 15.25 12.40
N PRO A 108 -3.89 15.67 13.21
CA PRO A 108 -3.43 17.07 13.18
C PRO A 108 -2.68 17.44 11.89
N LEU A 109 -2.12 16.46 11.16
CA LEU A 109 -1.35 16.70 9.94
C LEU A 109 -2.25 16.83 8.71
N THR A 110 -3.23 15.93 8.59
CA THR A 110 -4.03 15.80 7.36
C THR A 110 -5.52 15.56 7.62
N GLY A 111 -5.94 15.38 8.87
CA GLY A 111 -7.31 15.03 9.23
C GLY A 111 -7.66 13.55 8.98
N PHE A 112 -6.72 12.73 8.50
CA PHE A 112 -6.98 11.31 8.25
C PHE A 112 -6.97 10.48 9.54
N GLU A 113 -7.78 9.43 9.55
CA GLU A 113 -7.84 8.43 10.61
C GLU A 113 -7.98 7.02 10.04
N PHE A 114 -7.47 6.02 10.77
CA PHE A 114 -7.73 4.62 10.45
C PHE A 114 -9.12 4.18 10.92
N THR A 115 -9.84 3.48 10.05
CA THR A 115 -11.08 2.77 10.34
C THR A 115 -10.85 1.26 10.16
N LEU A 116 -11.45 0.44 11.01
CA LEU A 116 -11.20 -0.99 11.01
C LEU A 116 -11.67 -1.69 9.71
N ALA A 117 -10.82 -2.58 9.21
CA ALA A 117 -11.08 -3.54 8.14
C ALA A 117 -10.79 -4.96 8.63
N GLY A 118 -11.50 -5.94 8.06
CA GLY A 118 -11.34 -7.37 8.37
C GLY A 118 -10.52 -8.15 7.33
N GLY A 119 -9.81 -7.43 6.46
CA GLY A 119 -9.27 -7.95 5.20
C GLY A 119 -9.92 -7.22 4.03
N PHE A 120 -10.32 -7.95 2.98
CA PHE A 120 -10.92 -7.36 1.77
C PHE A 120 -12.15 -6.49 2.08
N VAL A 121 -12.12 -5.26 1.60
CA VAL A 121 -13.23 -4.30 1.63
C VAL A 121 -13.61 -4.01 0.18
N GLU A 122 -14.91 -4.03 -0.13
CA GLU A 122 -15.40 -3.73 -1.48
C GLU A 122 -14.97 -2.31 -1.91
N ASN A 123 -14.66 -2.14 -3.21
CA ASN A 123 -14.00 -0.93 -3.73
C ASN A 123 -14.74 0.37 -3.43
N ARG A 124 -16.07 0.44 -3.64
CA ARG A 124 -16.86 1.64 -3.30
C ARG A 124 -16.72 1.96 -1.83
N ARG A 125 -16.83 0.95 -0.97
CA ARG A 125 -16.70 1.12 0.47
C ARG A 125 -15.26 1.53 0.88
N PHE A 126 -14.25 0.92 0.29
CA PHE A 126 -12.83 1.14 0.60
C PHE A 126 -12.36 2.52 0.14
N LEU A 127 -12.49 2.80 -1.17
CA LEU A 127 -12.04 4.05 -1.77
C LEU A 127 -12.90 5.21 -1.30
N GLY A 128 -14.23 5.06 -1.25
CA GLY A 128 -15.14 6.14 -0.90
C GLY A 128 -14.88 6.72 0.51
N ALA A 129 -14.47 5.88 1.47
CA ALA A 129 -14.15 6.33 2.83
C ALA A 129 -13.00 7.37 2.87
N MET A 130 -12.13 7.37 1.86
CA MET A 130 -10.99 8.29 1.78
C MET A 130 -11.41 9.74 1.50
N GLU A 131 -12.58 9.98 0.92
CA GLU A 131 -13.14 11.33 0.74
C GLU A 131 -13.31 12.01 2.10
N ASP A 132 -13.85 11.27 3.06
CA ASP A 132 -14.13 11.72 4.42
C ASP A 132 -12.91 11.65 5.37
N GLY A 133 -11.71 11.34 4.83
CA GLY A 133 -10.49 11.23 5.63
C GLY A 133 -10.37 9.91 6.40
N TYR A 134 -11.02 8.83 5.97
CA TYR A 134 -10.86 7.52 6.60
C TYR A 134 -10.14 6.53 5.69
N PHE A 135 -9.17 5.82 6.26
CA PHE A 135 -8.50 4.71 5.58
C PHE A 135 -8.82 3.37 6.25
N HIS A 136 -9.23 2.38 5.47
CA HIS A 136 -9.56 1.05 5.96
C HIS A 136 -8.30 0.24 6.23
N ALA A 137 -7.94 0.07 7.50
CA ALA A 137 -6.75 -0.66 7.94
C ALA A 137 -7.13 -1.91 8.74
N VAL A 138 -6.30 -2.96 8.65
CA VAL A 138 -6.41 -4.19 9.43
C VAL A 138 -5.49 -4.15 10.65
N GLN A 139 -5.83 -4.94 11.68
CA GLN A 139 -5.06 -4.98 12.93
C GLN A 139 -4.21 -6.25 13.11
N PHE A 140 -4.35 -7.27 12.26
CA PHE A 140 -3.55 -8.50 12.40
C PHE A 140 -2.13 -8.30 11.86
N VAL A 141 -1.17 -9.02 12.45
CA VAL A 141 0.25 -9.00 12.04
C VAL A 141 0.55 -10.21 11.16
N ARG A 142 1.39 -10.05 10.14
CA ARG A 142 1.90 -11.15 9.30
C ARG A 142 2.61 -12.24 10.11
N HIS A 143 2.76 -13.40 9.47
CA HIS A 143 3.32 -14.59 10.12
C HIS A 143 4.79 -14.39 10.57
N PRO A 144 5.14 -14.70 11.85
CA PRO A 144 6.44 -14.36 12.44
C PRO A 144 7.65 -15.10 11.82
N SER A 145 7.44 -16.24 11.16
CA SER A 145 8.53 -16.99 10.52
C SER A 145 9.01 -16.40 9.19
N VAL A 146 8.23 -15.51 8.58
CA VAL A 146 8.51 -14.86 7.29
C VAL A 146 8.26 -13.35 7.38
N PRO A 147 8.86 -12.64 8.35
CA PRO A 147 8.45 -11.27 8.72
C PRO A 147 8.66 -10.25 7.59
N LEU A 148 9.56 -10.52 6.65
CA LEU A 148 9.90 -9.59 5.57
C LEU A 148 9.04 -9.75 4.31
N TYR A 149 7.99 -10.57 4.37
CA TYR A 149 7.05 -10.79 3.28
C TYR A 149 5.67 -11.17 3.81
N THR A 150 4.60 -10.73 3.13
CA THR A 150 3.24 -11.20 3.40
C THR A 150 2.45 -11.26 2.09
N PRO A 151 1.61 -12.29 1.87
CA PRO A 151 0.73 -12.38 0.70
C PRO A 151 -0.59 -11.62 0.89
N GLU A 152 -0.86 -11.11 2.09
CA GLU A 152 -2.04 -10.31 2.41
C GLU A 152 -1.61 -9.04 3.17
N PRO A 153 -2.29 -7.90 2.94
CA PRO A 153 -2.03 -6.70 3.72
C PRO A 153 -2.32 -6.95 5.20
N ASP A 154 -1.37 -6.55 6.04
CA ASP A 154 -1.40 -6.65 7.50
C ASP A 154 -1.18 -5.26 8.14
N VAL A 155 -1.22 -5.15 9.46
CA VAL A 155 -1.05 -3.84 10.14
C VAL A 155 0.29 -3.17 9.81
N ILE A 156 1.33 -3.95 9.50
CA ILE A 156 2.62 -3.42 9.06
C ILE A 156 2.48 -2.74 7.69
N HIS A 157 1.75 -3.37 6.76
CA HIS A 157 1.43 -2.77 5.47
C HIS A 157 0.66 -1.46 5.64
N ASP A 158 -0.38 -1.45 6.45
CA ASP A 158 -1.19 -0.26 6.63
C ASP A 158 -0.42 0.87 7.28
N VAL A 159 0.41 0.59 8.31
CA VAL A 159 1.16 1.63 9.01
C VAL A 159 2.36 2.14 8.21
N PHE A 160 3.21 1.25 7.69
CA PHE A 160 4.41 1.64 6.92
C PHE A 160 4.12 2.01 5.46
N GLY A 161 2.99 1.61 4.91
CA GLY A 161 2.58 2.00 3.57
C GLY A 161 1.67 3.23 3.62
N HIS A 162 0.42 3.01 4.04
CA HIS A 162 -0.61 4.04 4.00
C HIS A 162 -0.46 5.07 5.11
N GLY A 163 -0.09 4.69 6.33
CA GLY A 163 0.14 5.61 7.44
C GLY A 163 1.18 6.68 7.10
N ILE A 164 2.27 6.31 6.43
CA ILE A 164 3.27 7.25 5.92
C ILE A 164 2.64 8.21 4.90
N HIS A 165 1.91 7.70 3.91
CA HIS A 165 1.21 8.54 2.94
C HIS A 165 0.28 9.54 3.60
N LEU A 166 -0.52 9.09 4.55
CA LEU A 166 -1.53 9.90 5.22
C LEU A 166 -0.93 10.93 6.19
N ALA A 167 0.36 10.83 6.53
CA ALA A 167 1.08 11.89 7.25
C ALA A 167 1.51 13.05 6.34
N SER A 168 1.52 12.86 5.02
CA SER A 168 1.84 13.90 4.03
C SER A 168 0.57 14.55 3.47
N PRO A 169 0.38 15.88 3.59
CA PRO A 169 -0.77 16.56 3.00
C PRO A 169 -0.93 16.33 1.50
N ARG A 170 0.19 16.16 0.77
CA ARG A 170 0.19 15.95 -0.67
C ARG A 170 -0.31 14.56 -1.05
N PHE A 171 0.16 13.52 -0.36
CA PHE A 171 -0.36 12.17 -0.59
C PHE A 171 -1.79 12.03 -0.08
N ALA A 172 -2.12 12.57 1.09
CA ALA A 172 -3.49 12.58 1.63
C ALA A 172 -4.51 13.17 0.64
N GLU A 173 -4.13 14.21 -0.12
CA GLU A 173 -5.01 14.75 -1.16
C GLU A 173 -5.23 13.79 -2.33
N LEU A 174 -4.22 13.00 -2.73
CA LEU A 174 -4.41 11.95 -3.75
C LEU A 174 -5.43 10.91 -3.28
N TYR A 175 -5.40 10.51 -2.01
CA TYR A 175 -6.38 9.58 -1.43
C TYR A 175 -7.79 10.17 -1.49
N ARG A 176 -7.94 11.47 -1.17
CA ARG A 176 -9.23 12.16 -1.31
C ARG A 176 -9.69 12.26 -2.75
N MET A 177 -8.80 12.46 -3.72
CA MET A 177 -9.16 12.45 -5.14
C MET A 177 -9.76 11.10 -5.56
N PHE A 178 -9.15 9.99 -5.14
CA PHE A 178 -9.72 8.65 -5.35
C PHE A 178 -11.06 8.47 -4.64
N GLY A 179 -11.19 8.94 -3.39
CA GLY A 179 -12.44 8.89 -2.63
C GLY A 179 -13.58 9.63 -3.33
N ARG A 180 -13.38 10.92 -3.65
CA ARG A 180 -14.36 11.76 -4.38
C ARG A 180 -14.75 11.17 -5.73
N THR A 181 -13.83 10.47 -6.38
CA THR A 181 -14.13 9.78 -7.64
C THR A 181 -14.96 8.53 -7.38
N ALA A 182 -14.59 7.71 -6.40
CA ALA A 182 -15.33 6.49 -6.09
C ALA A 182 -16.77 6.75 -5.61
N THR A 183 -17.03 7.85 -4.90
CA THR A 183 -18.35 8.19 -4.36
C THR A 183 -19.36 8.61 -5.43
N ARG A 184 -18.89 9.18 -6.56
CA ARG A 184 -19.75 9.59 -7.69
C ARG A 184 -19.95 8.53 -8.77
N LEU A 185 -19.16 7.45 -8.77
CA LEU A 185 -19.32 6.35 -9.74
C LEU A 185 -20.47 5.43 -9.33
N GLU A 186 -21.14 4.82 -10.29
CA GLU A 186 -22.27 3.90 -10.05
C GLU A 186 -21.94 2.44 -10.41
N THR A 187 -21.05 2.23 -11.37
CA THR A 187 -20.78 0.92 -11.98
C THR A 187 -19.55 0.21 -11.37
N PRO A 188 -19.61 -1.12 -11.18
CA PRO A 188 -18.45 -1.92 -10.77
C PRO A 188 -17.26 -1.80 -11.73
N GLU A 189 -17.52 -1.66 -13.02
CA GLU A 189 -16.50 -1.53 -14.07
C GLU A 189 -15.68 -0.25 -13.88
N ALA A 190 -16.34 0.89 -13.64
CA ALA A 190 -15.65 2.15 -13.39
C ALA A 190 -14.86 2.11 -12.06
N LEU A 191 -15.40 1.47 -11.03
CA LEU A 191 -14.70 1.26 -9.75
C LEU A 191 -13.45 0.37 -9.90
N ASP A 192 -13.49 -0.68 -10.72
CA ASP A 192 -12.31 -1.52 -11.00
C ASP A 192 -11.23 -0.73 -11.76
N LEU A 193 -11.63 0.14 -12.70
CA LEU A 193 -10.69 0.99 -13.43
C LEU A 193 -9.91 1.93 -12.50
N ILE A 194 -10.60 2.69 -11.63
CA ILE A 194 -9.90 3.59 -10.69
C ILE A 194 -9.10 2.81 -9.63
N SER A 195 -9.57 1.62 -9.23
CA SER A 195 -8.83 0.76 -8.30
C SER A 195 -7.50 0.28 -8.89
N ARG A 196 -7.41 0.09 -10.22
CA ARG A 196 -6.14 -0.23 -10.89
C ARG A 196 -5.19 0.94 -10.95
N VAL A 197 -5.72 2.14 -11.21
CA VAL A 197 -4.90 3.36 -11.15
C VAL A 197 -4.36 3.54 -9.73
N TYR A 198 -5.19 3.31 -8.70
CA TYR A 198 -4.76 3.29 -7.31
C TYR A 198 -3.64 2.25 -7.08
N TRP A 199 -3.80 1.01 -7.56
CA TRP A 199 -2.80 -0.04 -7.43
C TRP A 199 -1.44 0.32 -8.04
N PHE A 200 -1.40 0.74 -9.30
CA PHE A 200 -0.13 1.05 -9.96
C PHE A 200 0.47 2.41 -9.57
N THR A 201 -0.24 3.21 -8.77
CA THR A 201 0.28 4.46 -8.22
C THR A 201 0.48 4.36 -6.71
N LEU A 202 -0.58 4.43 -5.91
CA LEU A 202 -0.50 4.51 -4.46
C LEU A 202 -0.06 3.20 -3.78
N GLU A 203 -0.16 2.03 -4.43
CA GLU A 203 0.38 0.76 -3.90
C GLU A 203 1.80 0.45 -4.40
N PHE A 204 2.03 0.57 -5.71
CA PHE A 204 3.28 0.10 -6.35
C PHE A 204 4.03 1.17 -7.16
N GLY A 205 3.71 2.45 -6.96
CA GLY A 205 4.33 3.53 -7.72
C GLY A 205 5.76 3.86 -7.28
N VAL A 206 6.55 4.34 -8.24
CA VAL A 206 7.92 4.85 -8.03
C VAL A 206 8.09 6.25 -8.61
N MET A 207 9.07 6.99 -8.12
CA MET A 207 9.54 8.26 -8.66
C MET A 207 10.82 8.05 -9.47
N THR A 208 10.95 8.69 -10.63
CA THR A 208 12.11 8.54 -11.52
C THR A 208 13.02 9.76 -11.56
N ASP A 209 12.58 10.93 -11.11
CA ASP A 209 13.47 12.09 -10.95
C ASP A 209 14.15 11.99 -9.58
N SER A 210 15.48 11.98 -9.58
CA SER A 210 16.30 11.67 -8.41
C SER A 210 16.64 12.91 -7.55
N GLY A 211 16.20 14.10 -7.94
CA GLY A 211 16.38 15.34 -7.18
C GLY A 211 16.72 16.56 -8.05
N PRO A 212 16.90 17.75 -7.44
CA PRO A 212 17.23 18.97 -8.16
C PRO A 212 18.61 18.87 -8.84
N GLY A 213 18.65 19.07 -10.16
CA GLY A 213 19.89 19.09 -10.95
C GLY A 213 20.23 17.78 -11.67
N GLU A 214 19.50 16.71 -11.38
CA GLU A 214 19.55 15.47 -12.13
C GLU A 214 18.38 15.44 -13.12
N GLY A 215 18.67 15.27 -14.42
CA GLY A 215 17.61 15.18 -15.44
C GLY A 215 16.71 13.95 -15.21
N PRO A 216 15.56 13.87 -15.90
CA PRO A 216 14.66 12.72 -15.77
C PRO A 216 15.41 11.41 -16.03
N GLY A 217 15.32 10.46 -15.08
CA GLY A 217 15.94 9.13 -15.21
C GLY A 217 17.46 9.06 -14.98
N ALA A 218 18.06 10.07 -14.34
CA ALA A 218 19.51 10.10 -14.06
C ALA A 218 19.96 9.22 -12.87
N GLY A 219 19.04 8.68 -12.07
CA GLY A 219 19.32 7.80 -10.95
C GLY A 219 18.32 6.65 -10.79
N PRO A 220 18.55 5.73 -9.83
CA PRO A 220 17.66 4.61 -9.60
C PRO A 220 16.27 5.11 -9.15
N PRO A 221 15.18 4.41 -9.54
CA PRO A 221 13.84 4.76 -9.10
C PRO A 221 13.74 4.78 -7.57
N LYS A 222 12.88 5.66 -7.06
CA LYS A 222 12.61 5.81 -5.63
C LYS A 222 11.17 5.42 -5.32
N ALA A 223 10.95 4.47 -4.42
CA ALA A 223 9.63 4.00 -4.07
C ALA A 223 8.80 5.07 -3.35
N TYR A 224 7.50 5.11 -3.68
CA TYR A 224 6.51 5.74 -2.83
C TYR A 224 5.32 4.81 -2.55
N GLY A 225 4.99 3.88 -3.44
CA GLY A 225 3.85 2.98 -3.27
C GLY A 225 3.81 2.24 -1.92
N ALA A 226 2.65 2.19 -1.27
CA ALA A 226 2.43 1.64 0.06
C ALA A 226 2.85 0.16 0.20
N ALA A 227 2.49 -0.66 -0.79
CA ALA A 227 2.93 -2.06 -0.85
C ALA A 227 4.46 -2.16 -0.91
N LEU A 228 5.14 -1.32 -1.71
CA LEU A 228 6.60 -1.28 -1.73
C LEU A 228 7.16 -0.85 -0.38
N LEU A 229 6.67 0.25 0.20
CA LEU A 229 7.16 0.78 1.48
C LEU A 229 7.05 -0.22 2.65
N SER A 230 6.13 -1.17 2.57
CA SER A 230 5.92 -2.22 3.58
C SER A 230 6.58 -3.57 3.27
N SER A 231 7.26 -3.67 2.12
CA SER A 231 7.86 -4.88 1.57
C SER A 231 9.37 -4.70 1.43
N TYR A 232 10.12 -5.12 2.46
CA TYR A 232 11.58 -5.03 2.45
C TYR A 232 12.20 -5.66 1.19
N GLY A 233 11.71 -6.83 0.81
CA GLY A 233 12.27 -7.57 -0.32
C GLY A 233 12.02 -6.92 -1.68
N GLU A 234 10.89 -6.22 -1.87
CA GLU A 234 10.64 -5.44 -3.10
C GLU A 234 11.46 -4.15 -3.12
N LEU A 235 11.55 -3.42 -2.01
CA LEU A 235 12.42 -2.25 -1.91
C LEU A 235 13.88 -2.58 -2.23
N ALA A 236 14.38 -3.68 -1.67
CA ALA A 236 15.76 -4.13 -1.88
C ALA A 236 16.05 -4.64 -3.31
N ARG A 237 15.02 -4.77 -4.17
CA ARG A 237 15.16 -5.19 -5.58
C ARG A 237 14.63 -4.15 -6.56
N LEU A 238 14.36 -2.92 -6.10
CA LEU A 238 13.76 -1.88 -6.92
C LEU A 238 14.60 -1.55 -8.17
N ASP A 239 15.92 -1.71 -8.07
CA ASP A 239 16.90 -1.57 -9.16
C ASP A 239 16.81 -2.66 -10.24
N ARG A 240 16.07 -3.74 -9.99
CA ARG A 240 15.89 -4.88 -10.91
C ARG A 240 14.50 -4.94 -11.53
N CYS A 241 13.59 -4.08 -11.10
CA CYS A 241 12.24 -4.02 -11.63
C CYS A 241 12.23 -3.29 -12.99
N GLU A 242 11.39 -3.76 -13.91
CA GLU A 242 11.09 -2.99 -15.11
C GLU A 242 10.24 -1.77 -14.71
N VAL A 243 10.75 -0.56 -14.93
CA VAL A 243 10.01 0.68 -14.66
C VAL A 243 9.62 1.33 -15.99
N ARG A 244 8.32 1.51 -16.20
CA ARG A 244 7.75 2.23 -17.34
C ARG A 244 7.33 3.63 -16.93
N GLU A 245 7.29 4.57 -17.86
CA GLU A 245 6.71 5.89 -17.59
C GLU A 245 5.23 5.73 -17.19
N LEU A 246 4.81 6.49 -16.17
CA LEU A 246 3.42 6.50 -15.73
C LEU A 246 2.50 7.03 -16.83
N ASP A 247 1.69 6.12 -17.38
CA ASP A 247 0.63 6.39 -18.35
C ASP A 247 -0.64 5.65 -17.92
N VAL A 248 -1.75 6.38 -17.81
CA VAL A 248 -3.02 5.83 -17.29
C VAL A 248 -3.62 4.75 -18.19
N HIS A 249 -3.43 4.83 -19.51
CA HIS A 249 -3.93 3.81 -20.44
C HIS A 249 -3.13 2.52 -20.29
N ALA A 250 -1.80 2.63 -20.20
CA ALA A 250 -0.90 1.51 -19.98
C ALA A 250 -1.16 0.85 -18.62
N VAL A 251 -1.38 1.64 -17.57
CA VAL A 251 -1.72 1.17 -16.21
C VAL A 251 -2.98 0.31 -16.23
N VAL A 252 -4.07 0.81 -16.83
CA VAL A 252 -5.35 0.09 -16.87
C VAL A 252 -5.26 -1.21 -17.68
N ALA A 253 -4.50 -1.19 -18.78
CA ALA A 253 -4.29 -2.35 -19.64
C ALA A 253 -3.32 -3.39 -19.05
N THR A 254 -2.61 -3.06 -17.98
CA THR A 254 -1.63 -3.96 -17.36
C THR A 254 -2.33 -4.93 -16.39
N PRO A 255 -2.17 -6.26 -16.56
CA PRO A 255 -2.58 -7.22 -15.53
C PRO A 255 -1.74 -7.01 -14.28
N TYR A 256 -2.38 -6.92 -13.11
CA TYR A 256 -1.66 -6.96 -11.84
C TYR A 256 -1.68 -8.38 -11.26
N ARG A 257 -0.68 -8.67 -10.42
CA ARG A 257 -0.60 -9.91 -9.63
C ARG A 257 -0.83 -9.56 -8.17
N ALA A 258 -1.87 -10.09 -7.55
CA ALA A 258 -2.07 -9.88 -6.10
C ALA A 258 -0.99 -10.57 -5.25
N SER A 259 -0.30 -11.55 -5.84
CA SER A 259 0.65 -12.42 -5.16
C SER A 259 2.04 -12.36 -5.83
N GLY A 260 3.09 -12.39 -5.02
CA GLY A 260 4.48 -12.23 -5.47
C GLY A 260 4.88 -10.77 -5.68
N TYR A 261 6.03 -10.56 -6.33
CA TYR A 261 6.52 -9.21 -6.66
C TYR A 261 5.97 -8.75 -7.99
N GLN A 262 5.73 -7.44 -8.12
CA GLN A 262 5.28 -6.89 -9.40
C GLN A 262 6.40 -6.98 -10.44
N PRO A 263 6.12 -7.53 -11.64
CA PRO A 263 7.12 -7.60 -12.70
C PRO A 263 7.38 -6.24 -13.36
N VAL A 264 6.39 -5.34 -13.30
CA VAL A 264 6.41 -4.01 -13.92
C VAL A 264 5.91 -2.99 -12.91
N LEU A 265 6.64 -1.89 -12.76
CA LEU A 265 6.24 -0.72 -11.99
C LEU A 265 6.05 0.48 -12.93
N PHE A 266 5.28 1.47 -12.49
CA PHE A 266 5.08 2.72 -13.21
C PHE A 266 5.71 3.89 -12.46
N GLY A 267 6.54 4.64 -13.17
CA GLY A 267 7.35 5.73 -12.67
C GLY A 267 6.75 7.10 -12.99
N ALA A 268 6.35 7.83 -11.95
CA ALA A 268 6.10 9.26 -12.09
C ALA A 268 7.44 10.01 -12.02
N ARG A 269 7.63 11.03 -12.86
CA ARG A 269 8.80 11.91 -12.77
C ARG A 269 9.01 12.46 -11.35
N CYS A 270 8.00 13.12 -10.80
CA CYS A 270 8.02 13.63 -9.42
C CYS A 270 6.60 13.69 -8.86
N LEU A 271 6.46 14.06 -7.58
CA LEU A 271 5.14 14.15 -6.96
C LEU A 271 4.23 15.20 -7.63
N ASN A 272 4.77 16.29 -8.19
CA ASN A 272 3.95 17.24 -8.97
C ASN A 272 3.36 16.57 -10.21
N HIS A 273 4.20 15.84 -10.97
CA HIS A 273 3.73 15.11 -12.14
C HIS A 273 2.64 14.09 -11.78
N LEU A 274 2.83 13.32 -10.70
CA LEU A 274 1.83 12.38 -10.21
C LEU A 274 0.51 13.09 -9.86
N THR A 275 0.59 14.18 -9.09
CA THR A 275 -0.58 14.96 -8.68
C THR A 275 -1.33 15.53 -9.87
N ASP A 276 -0.63 16.18 -10.81
CA ASP A 276 -1.26 16.81 -11.97
C ASP A 276 -1.92 15.76 -12.89
N LEU A 277 -1.23 14.64 -13.12
CA LEU A 277 -1.74 13.53 -13.93
C LEU A 277 -3.00 12.92 -13.31
N LEU A 278 -2.97 12.61 -12.01
CA LEU A 278 -4.13 12.03 -11.32
C LEU A 278 -5.27 13.04 -11.19
N ALA A 279 -4.98 14.31 -10.88
CA ALA A 279 -6.01 15.34 -10.81
C ALA A 279 -6.72 15.52 -12.15
N GLY A 280 -5.96 15.61 -13.26
CA GLY A 280 -6.53 15.72 -14.60
C GLY A 280 -7.34 14.49 -15.01
N PHE A 281 -6.81 13.29 -14.75
CA PHE A 281 -7.51 12.04 -15.08
C PHE A 281 -8.79 11.85 -14.25
N LEU A 282 -8.72 12.09 -12.94
CA LEU A 282 -9.81 11.83 -12.00
C LEU A 282 -10.86 12.94 -11.96
N ALA A 283 -10.59 14.16 -12.45
CA ALA A 283 -11.57 15.26 -12.43
C ALA A 283 -12.81 14.94 -13.28
N ASP A 284 -12.62 14.43 -14.50
CA ASP A 284 -13.70 14.15 -15.44
C ASP A 284 -14.05 12.65 -15.55
N PHE A 285 -13.49 11.83 -14.65
CA PHE A 285 -13.71 10.38 -14.65
C PHE A 285 -15.13 10.00 -14.20
N ASP A 286 -15.91 9.39 -15.08
CA ASP A 286 -17.27 8.93 -14.84
C ASP A 286 -17.45 7.48 -15.32
N ASP A 287 -18.66 6.95 -15.19
CA ASP A 287 -19.01 5.59 -15.59
C ASP A 287 -18.79 5.31 -17.09
N ASP A 288 -18.84 6.33 -17.94
CA ASP A 288 -18.65 6.21 -19.38
C ASP A 288 -17.18 6.34 -19.81
N THR A 289 -16.30 6.79 -18.92
CA THR A 289 -14.89 7.05 -19.24
C THR A 289 -14.18 5.83 -19.77
N GLY A 290 -14.49 4.65 -19.22
CA GLY A 290 -13.98 3.37 -19.72
C GLY A 290 -14.28 3.17 -21.22
N GLY A 291 -15.53 3.41 -21.61
CA GLY A 291 -15.98 3.33 -23.00
C GLY A 291 -15.36 4.41 -23.88
N ARG A 292 -15.36 5.68 -23.43
CA ARG A 292 -14.82 6.82 -24.18
C ARG A 292 -13.34 6.67 -24.50
N LEU A 293 -12.56 6.14 -23.55
CA LEU A 293 -11.11 5.99 -23.67
C LEU A 293 -10.68 4.62 -24.18
N GLY A 294 -11.63 3.73 -24.51
CA GLY A 294 -11.35 2.35 -24.92
C GLY A 294 -10.65 1.52 -23.84
N LEU A 295 -10.80 1.92 -22.58
CA LEU A 295 -10.17 1.29 -21.43
C LEU A 295 -10.97 0.05 -21.02
N ARG A 296 -10.32 -1.10 -21.05
CA ARG A 296 -10.86 -2.35 -20.51
C ARG A 296 -9.86 -2.96 -19.54
N PRO A 297 -10.26 -3.26 -18.30
CA PRO A 297 -9.35 -3.86 -17.34
C PRO A 297 -8.89 -5.24 -17.83
N ALA A 298 -7.58 -5.47 -17.87
CA ALA A 298 -7.05 -6.80 -18.14
C ALA A 298 -7.44 -7.78 -17.01
N PRO A 299 -7.64 -9.09 -17.26
CA PRO A 299 -7.93 -10.05 -16.20
C PRO A 299 -6.87 -9.95 -15.09
N GLY A 300 -7.31 -9.72 -13.85
CA GLY A 300 -6.42 -9.76 -12.68
C GLY A 300 -6.31 -11.18 -12.15
N ASP A 301 -5.12 -11.58 -11.71
CA ASP A 301 -4.99 -12.79 -10.90
C ASP A 301 -5.32 -12.44 -9.45
N ARG A 302 -6.58 -12.68 -9.05
CA ARG A 302 -7.07 -12.46 -7.69
C ARG A 302 -6.85 -13.69 -6.76
N SER A 303 -6.00 -14.65 -7.15
CA SER A 303 -5.75 -15.91 -6.41
C SER A 303 -4.82 -15.80 -5.20
#